data_AF-A0A958BQN9-F1
#
_entry.id   AF-A0A958BQN9-F1
#
_cell.length_a   1.000
_cell.length_b   1.000
_cell.length_c   1.000
_cell.angle_alpha   90.00
_cell.angle_beta   90.00
_cell.angle_gamma   90.00
#
_symmetry.space_group_name_H-M   'P 1'
#
loop_
_entity.id
_entity.type
_entity.pdbx_description
1 polymer ?
#
loop_
_entity_poly.entity_id
_entity_poly.type
_entity_poly.pdbx_seq_one_letter_code
_entity_poly.pdbx_strand_id
1 'polypeptide(L)'
;MIEPTPEEIKVLYNEVCRAHEGITDFRAKLLGFLPLASGAAIYLLVSNDTFIQRGNMVHLIPVGLFGILITVGLFFYELRGIHKCRGLNACAAMLERRLLPGDHLWQYGAFSFRQSSLWGFVGATGAALIIYPTVIGAWAYLTALGISRGRPLGPLIVAGGVVVVAFGLGKYIDNRHKRMLQAKLATVAQEVGVAGE
;
A
#
# COMPACT_ATOMS: atom_id res chain seq x y z
N MET A 1 -33.95 13.24 13.19
CA MET A 1 -32.54 12.86 13.40
C MET A 1 -32.01 13.74 14.51
N ILE A 2 -31.46 13.17 15.58
CA ILE A 2 -30.79 13.94 16.63
C ILE A 2 -29.45 14.37 16.06
N GLU A 3 -29.19 15.67 15.94
CA GLU A 3 -27.88 16.15 15.51
C GLU A 3 -26.85 15.86 16.61
N PRO A 4 -25.66 15.31 16.24
CA PRO A 4 -24.62 15.04 17.21
C PRO A 4 -24.08 16.34 17.81
N THR A 5 -23.84 16.34 19.12
CA THR A 5 -23.29 17.47 19.85
C THR A 5 -21.82 17.73 19.45
N PRO A 6 -21.30 18.97 19.63
CA PRO A 6 -19.91 19.28 19.30
C PRO A 6 -18.89 18.38 20.00
N GLU A 7 -19.16 17.96 21.24
CA GLU A 7 -18.29 17.06 21.99
C GLU A 7 -18.30 15.62 21.42
N GLU A 8 -19.44 15.11 20.99
CA GLU A 8 -19.52 13.81 20.30
C GLU A 8 -18.75 13.82 18.97
N ILE A 9 -18.81 14.93 18.23
CA ILE A 9 -18.05 15.09 16.98
C ILE A 9 -16.54 15.11 17.26
N LYS A 10 -16.08 15.77 18.33
CA LYS A 10 -14.67 15.74 18.74
C LYS A 10 -14.20 14.34 19.12
N VAL A 11 -15.00 13.59 19.88
CA VAL A 11 -14.67 12.20 20.24
C VAL A 11 -14.54 11.34 18.99
N LEU A 12 -15.50 11.43 18.07
CA LEU A 12 -15.45 10.68 16.80
C LEU A 12 -14.23 11.08 15.96
N TYR A 13 -13.92 12.38 15.89
CA TYR A 13 -12.74 12.87 15.18
C TYR A 13 -11.44 12.30 15.76
N ASN A 14 -11.29 12.33 17.08
CA ASN A 14 -10.12 11.75 17.75
C ASN A 14 -9.97 10.24 17.51
N GLU A 15 -11.07 9.49 17.49
CA GLU A 15 -11.04 8.07 17.15
C GLU A 15 -10.63 7.82 15.69
N VAL A 16 -11.08 8.65 14.75
CA VAL A 16 -10.65 8.58 13.35
C VAL A 16 -9.16 8.89 13.22
N CYS A 17 -8.66 9.92 13.90
CA CYS A 17 -7.23 10.26 13.94
C CYS A 17 -6.40 9.10 14.49
N ARG A 18 -6.81 8.51 15.62
CA ARG A 18 -6.12 7.37 16.25
C ARG A 18 -6.12 6.14 15.35
N ALA A 19 -7.25 5.83 14.72
CA ALA A 19 -7.36 4.74 13.76
C ALA A 19 -6.48 4.97 12.52
N HIS A 20 -6.39 6.22 12.04
CA HIS A 20 -5.53 6.59 10.93
C HIS A 20 -4.05 6.42 11.28
N GLU A 21 -3.61 6.96 12.42
CA GLU A 21 -2.23 6.87 12.90
C GLU A 21 -1.78 5.41 13.05
N GLY A 22 -2.61 4.57 13.68
CA GLY A 22 -2.32 3.15 13.84
C GLY A 22 -2.16 2.41 12.51
N ILE A 23 -2.96 2.76 11.49
CA ILE A 23 -2.80 2.20 10.14
C ILE A 23 -1.49 2.70 9.51
N THR A 24 -1.18 3.98 9.61
CA THR A 24 0.04 4.53 9.00
C THR A 24 1.32 3.98 9.60
N ASP A 25 1.37 3.82 10.92
CA ASP A 25 2.52 3.25 11.62
C ASP A 25 2.73 1.78 11.26
N PHE A 26 1.65 0.98 11.24
CA PHE A 26 1.72 -0.41 10.80
C PHE A 26 2.25 -0.53 9.36
N ARG A 27 1.76 0.31 8.45
CA ARG A 27 2.20 0.32 7.03
C ARG A 27 3.67 0.72 6.90
N ALA A 28 4.12 1.73 7.64
CA ALA A 28 5.52 2.16 7.62
C ALA A 28 6.45 1.03 8.10
N LYS A 29 6.07 0.35 9.19
CA LYS A 29 6.81 -0.82 9.71
C LYS A 29 6.85 -1.96 8.70
N LEU A 30 5.72 -2.27 8.06
CA LEU A 30 5.64 -3.33 7.06
C LEU A 30 6.50 -3.00 5.82
N LEU A 31 6.43 -1.76 5.32
CA LEU A 31 7.23 -1.28 4.17
C LEU A 31 8.74 -1.32 4.44
N GLY A 32 9.17 -1.09 5.68
CA GLY A 32 10.58 -1.19 6.06
C GLY A 32 11.03 -2.63 6.35
N PHE A 33 10.19 -3.41 7.03
CA PHE A 33 10.54 -4.76 7.47
C PHE A 33 10.62 -5.75 6.29
N LEU A 34 9.71 -5.65 5.33
CA LEU A 34 9.65 -6.57 4.19
C LEU A 34 10.95 -6.60 3.34
N PRO A 35 11.48 -5.46 2.84
CA PRO A 35 12.72 -5.47 2.07
C PRO A 35 13.92 -5.89 2.92
N LEU A 36 13.94 -5.56 4.21
CA LEU A 36 15.02 -5.96 5.11
C LEU A 36 15.02 -7.47 5.36
N ALA A 37 13.86 -8.05 5.71
CA ALA A 37 13.70 -9.48 5.92
C ALA A 37 13.96 -10.27 4.63
N SER A 38 13.42 -9.81 3.50
CA SER A 38 13.64 -10.47 2.19
C SER A 38 15.10 -10.36 1.76
N GLY A 39 15.72 -9.19 1.90
CA GLY A 39 17.13 -8.97 1.59
C GLY A 39 18.04 -9.85 2.42
N ALA A 40 17.79 -9.95 3.74
CA ALA A 40 18.54 -10.83 4.63
C ALA A 40 18.36 -12.31 4.26
N ALA A 41 17.12 -12.75 3.99
CA ALA A 41 16.85 -14.13 3.59
C ALA A 41 17.56 -14.49 2.28
N ILE A 42 17.46 -13.63 1.26
CA ILE A 42 18.12 -13.82 -0.03
C ILE A 42 19.65 -13.82 0.13
N TYR A 43 20.19 -12.89 0.93
CA TYR A 43 21.63 -12.83 1.21
C TYR A 43 22.12 -14.14 1.83
N LEU A 44 21.44 -14.64 2.87
CA LEU A 44 21.81 -15.91 3.52
C LEU A 44 21.71 -17.12 2.58
N LEU A 45 20.71 -17.13 1.69
CA LEU A 45 20.53 -18.18 0.68
C LEU A 45 21.65 -18.17 -0.37
N VAL A 46 22.08 -16.97 -0.79
CA VAL A 46 23.08 -16.80 -1.85
C VAL A 46 24.52 -16.89 -1.32
N SER A 47 24.78 -16.42 -0.09
CA SER A 47 26.11 -16.44 0.52
C SER A 47 26.58 -17.83 0.92
N ASN A 48 25.68 -18.81 0.96
CA ASN A 48 26.02 -20.18 1.29
C ASN A 48 26.46 -20.95 0.04
N ASP A 49 27.75 -20.86 -0.30
CA ASP A 49 28.37 -21.49 -1.48
C ASP A 49 28.04 -22.98 -1.62
N THR A 50 27.85 -23.69 -0.51
CA THR A 50 27.49 -25.11 -0.52
C THR A 50 26.10 -25.38 -1.09
N PHE A 51 25.17 -24.42 -1.00
CA PHE A 51 23.80 -24.56 -1.48
C PHE A 51 23.71 -24.41 -3.01
N ILE A 52 24.50 -23.49 -3.57
CA ILE A 52 24.55 -23.21 -5.01
C ILE A 52 25.41 -24.25 -5.74
N GLN A 53 26.54 -24.68 -5.15
CA GLN A 53 27.48 -25.59 -5.83
C GLN A 53 27.08 -27.07 -5.81
N ARG A 54 26.29 -27.54 -4.84
CA ARG A 54 25.93 -28.99 -4.72
C ARG A 54 24.74 -29.46 -5.57
N GLY A 55 24.30 -28.68 -6.56
CA GLY A 55 23.16 -29.06 -7.40
C GLY A 55 21.79 -28.94 -6.71
N ASN A 56 21.73 -28.32 -5.53
CA ASN A 56 20.51 -28.08 -4.75
C ASN A 56 19.67 -26.90 -5.26
N MET A 57 19.94 -26.40 -6.47
CA MET A 57 19.21 -25.30 -7.10
C MET A 57 17.70 -25.57 -7.23
N VAL A 58 17.30 -26.84 -7.26
CA VAL A 58 15.89 -27.25 -7.27
C VAL A 58 15.15 -26.75 -6.02
N HIS A 59 15.81 -26.62 -4.87
CA HIS A 59 15.20 -26.11 -3.64
C HIS A 59 14.97 -24.59 -3.65
N LEU A 60 15.59 -23.84 -4.57
CA LEU A 60 15.31 -22.41 -4.75
C LEU A 60 13.91 -22.15 -5.30
N ILE A 61 13.36 -23.12 -6.05
CA ILE A 61 12.01 -23.01 -6.63
C ILE A 61 10.94 -22.87 -5.54
N PRO A 62 10.77 -23.82 -4.60
CA PRO A 62 9.74 -23.70 -3.57
C PRO A 62 9.99 -22.51 -2.63
N VAL A 63 11.25 -22.19 -2.31
CA VAL A 63 11.60 -21.04 -1.45
C VAL A 63 11.22 -19.72 -2.13
N GLY A 64 11.56 -19.58 -3.41
CA GLY A 64 11.20 -18.40 -4.20
C GLY A 64 9.69 -18.26 -4.38
N LEU A 65 8.97 -19.33 -4.72
CA LEU A 65 7.51 -19.32 -4.81
C LEU A 65 6.85 -18.93 -3.49
N PHE A 66 7.34 -19.46 -2.37
CA PHE A 66 6.87 -19.09 -1.04
C PHE A 66 7.04 -17.60 -0.76
N GLY A 67 8.22 -17.04 -1.07
CA GLY A 67 8.49 -15.60 -0.96
C GLY A 67 7.58 -14.74 -1.84
N ILE A 68 7.32 -15.16 -3.08
CA ILE A 68 6.37 -14.50 -3.99
C ILE A 68 4.97 -14.46 -3.37
N LEU A 69 4.45 -15.61 -2.92
CA LEU A 69 3.09 -15.72 -2.40
C LEU A 69 2.88 -14.86 -1.14
N ILE A 70 3.84 -14.88 -0.21
CA ILE A 70 3.78 -14.02 0.98
C ILE A 70 3.78 -12.54 0.56
N THR A 71 4.67 -12.16 -0.34
CA THR A 71 4.81 -10.76 -0.77
C THR A 71 3.56 -10.28 -1.50
N VAL A 72 2.94 -11.13 -2.33
CA VAL A 72 1.66 -10.85 -3.00
C VAL A 72 0.53 -10.71 -1.98
N GLY A 73 0.46 -11.59 -0.97
CA GLY A 73 -0.51 -11.49 0.12
C GLY A 73 -0.39 -10.17 0.89
N LEU A 74 0.84 -9.79 1.25
CA LEU A 74 1.11 -8.51 1.91
C LEU A 74 0.83 -7.31 0.99
N PHE A 75 1.05 -7.44 -0.31
CA PHE A 75 0.73 -6.40 -1.29
C PHE A 75 -0.78 -6.14 -1.37
N PHE A 76 -1.60 -7.19 -1.42
CA PHE A 76 -3.06 -7.04 -1.37
C PHE A 76 -3.54 -6.47 -0.03
N TYR A 77 -2.92 -6.88 1.08
CA TYR A 77 -3.19 -6.29 2.39
C TYR A 77 -2.93 -4.78 2.39
N GLU A 78 -1.80 -4.34 1.84
CA GLU A 78 -1.42 -2.93 1.75
C GLU A 78 -2.38 -2.12 0.87
N LEU A 79 -2.81 -2.68 -0.27
CA LEU A 79 -3.83 -2.07 -1.12
C LEU A 79 -5.15 -1.86 -0.36
N ARG A 80 -5.58 -2.84 0.44
CA ARG A 80 -6.75 -2.69 1.31
C ARG A 80 -6.53 -1.62 2.38
N GLY A 81 -5.33 -1.56 2.97
CA GLY A 81 -4.94 -0.52 3.93
C GLY A 81 -5.05 0.89 3.36
N ILE A 82 -4.59 1.09 2.12
CA ILE A 82 -4.72 2.36 1.39
C ILE A 82 -6.19 2.76 1.23
N HIS A 83 -7.09 1.80 0.94
CA HIS A 83 -8.51 2.11 0.82
C HIS A 83 -9.11 2.57 2.14
N LYS A 84 -8.82 1.85 3.22
CA LYS A 84 -9.31 2.21 4.56
C LYS A 84 -8.82 3.59 4.97
N CYS A 85 -7.53 3.87 4.74
CA CYS A 85 -6.93 5.18 5.01
C CYS A 85 -7.62 6.31 4.20
N ARG A 86 -7.93 6.11 2.92
CA ARG A 86 -8.69 7.11 2.13
C ARG A 86 -10.08 7.38 2.68
N GLY A 87 -10.79 6.33 3.10
CA GLY A 87 -12.12 6.47 3.71
C GLY A 87 -12.07 7.23 5.05
N LEU A 88 -11.09 6.90 5.90
CA LEU A 88 -10.86 7.62 7.15
C LEU A 88 -10.51 9.09 6.92
N ASN A 89 -9.68 9.40 5.91
CA ASN A 89 -9.33 10.79 5.59
C ASN A 89 -10.54 11.58 5.08
N ALA A 90 -11.39 10.97 4.26
CA ALA A 90 -12.63 11.60 3.83
C ALA A 90 -13.58 11.85 5.02
N CYS A 91 -13.72 10.88 5.92
CA CYS A 91 -14.52 11.02 7.13
C CYS A 91 -13.96 12.12 8.06
N ALA A 92 -12.66 12.13 8.30
CA ALA A 92 -11.98 13.15 9.10
C ALA A 92 -12.20 14.55 8.51
N ALA A 93 -12.02 14.72 7.20
CA ALA A 93 -12.27 16.00 6.53
C ALA A 93 -13.73 16.46 6.64
N MET A 94 -14.70 15.53 6.62
CA MET A 94 -16.11 15.88 6.87
C MET A 94 -16.35 16.33 8.31
N LEU A 95 -15.72 15.68 9.30
CA LEU A 95 -15.82 16.05 10.70
C LEU A 95 -15.14 17.40 10.98
N GLU A 96 -13.97 17.67 10.40
CA GLU A 96 -13.27 18.95 10.49
C GLU A 96 -14.14 20.11 9.99
N ARG A 97 -14.83 19.94 8.85
CA ARG A 97 -15.74 20.96 8.32
C ARG A 97 -16.93 21.27 9.25
N ARG A 98 -17.34 20.30 10.08
CA ARG A 98 -18.41 20.50 11.08
C ARG A 98 -17.88 21.14 12.36
N LEU A 99 -16.66 20.83 12.75
CA LEU A 99 -16.01 21.36 13.96
C LEU A 99 -15.46 22.78 13.78
N LEU A 100 -14.97 23.10 12.58
CA LEU A 100 -14.31 24.36 12.24
C LEU A 100 -15.07 25.04 11.09
N PRO A 101 -16.23 25.66 11.36
CA PRO A 101 -16.90 26.48 10.35
C PRO A 101 -16.08 27.75 10.06
N GLY A 102 -15.79 28.02 8.78
CA GLY A 102 -15.14 29.25 8.31
C GLY A 102 -13.66 29.12 7.92
N ASP A 103 -12.96 30.26 7.85
CA ASP A 103 -11.58 30.39 7.34
C ASP A 103 -10.51 29.67 8.19
N HIS A 104 -10.88 29.15 9.37
CA HIS A 104 -9.97 28.46 10.29
C HIS A 104 -9.57 27.05 9.84
N LEU A 105 -10.25 26.48 8.84
CA LEU A 105 -9.90 25.18 8.24
C LEU A 105 -8.46 25.12 7.74
N TRP A 106 -7.93 26.24 7.24
CA TRP A 106 -6.56 26.34 6.71
C TRP A 106 -5.48 26.34 7.79
N GLN A 107 -5.80 26.76 9.02
CA GLN A 107 -4.85 26.83 10.13
C GLN A 107 -4.84 25.57 11.00
N TYR A 108 -5.97 24.85 11.09
CA TYR A 108 -6.14 23.75 12.05
C TYR A 108 -6.58 22.41 11.43
N GLY A 109 -6.97 22.36 10.15
CA GLY A 109 -7.44 21.13 9.50
C GLY A 109 -6.29 20.25 9.00
N ALA A 110 -6.01 19.15 9.69
CA ALA A 110 -4.97 18.18 9.33
C ALA A 110 -5.34 17.33 8.11
N PHE A 111 -6.63 17.09 7.88
CA PHE A 111 -7.13 16.26 6.77
C PHE A 111 -7.76 17.07 5.63
N SER A 112 -8.27 18.26 5.92
CA SER A 112 -8.84 19.19 4.93
C SER A 112 -7.76 19.87 4.09
N PHE A 113 -6.60 20.17 4.67
CA PHE A 113 -5.45 20.72 3.96
C PHE A 113 -4.50 19.61 3.53
N ARG A 114 -4.79 18.97 2.40
CA ARG A 114 -3.90 17.94 1.86
C ARG A 114 -2.76 18.61 1.07
N GLN A 115 -1.54 18.56 1.60
CA GLN A 115 -0.35 18.81 0.80
C GLN A 115 -0.40 17.89 -0.43
N SER A 116 -0.44 18.46 -1.63
CA SER A 116 -0.49 17.71 -2.86
C SER A 116 0.74 16.81 -2.94
N SER A 117 0.56 15.49 -2.99
CA SER A 117 1.67 14.57 -3.25
C SER A 117 2.39 15.01 -4.51
N LEU A 118 3.71 15.19 -4.45
CA LEU A 118 4.52 15.54 -5.62
C LEU A 118 4.22 14.51 -6.72
N TRP A 119 3.69 15.00 -7.86
CA TRP A 119 3.31 14.21 -9.04
C TRP A 119 2.26 13.10 -8.84
N GLY A 120 1.49 13.12 -7.76
CA GLY A 120 0.47 12.07 -7.51
C GLY A 120 1.05 10.68 -7.20
N PHE A 121 2.39 10.58 -7.13
CA PHE A 121 3.15 9.34 -6.99
C PHE A 121 4.02 9.36 -5.73
N VAL A 122 4.59 10.51 -5.36
CA VAL A 122 5.44 10.63 -4.16
C VAL A 122 4.55 10.65 -2.91
N GLY A 123 4.36 9.48 -2.33
CA GLY A 123 3.61 9.25 -1.09
C GLY A 123 3.63 7.77 -0.74
N ALA A 124 3.06 7.41 0.42
CA ALA A 124 3.07 6.04 0.93
C ALA A 124 2.54 5.00 -0.10
N THR A 125 1.57 5.39 -0.93
CA THR A 125 1.05 4.54 -2.02
C THR A 125 2.10 4.27 -3.11
N GLY A 126 2.84 5.28 -3.55
CA GLY A 126 3.87 5.10 -4.58
C GLY A 126 5.04 4.28 -4.06
N ALA A 127 5.47 4.53 -2.82
CA ALA A 127 6.50 3.72 -2.17
C ALA A 127 6.11 2.23 -2.14
N ALA A 128 4.87 1.91 -1.74
CA ALA A 128 4.35 0.54 -1.80
C ALA A 128 4.35 -0.03 -3.22
N LEU A 129 3.91 0.75 -4.23
CA LEU A 129 3.91 0.30 -5.62
C LEU A 129 5.32 0.02 -6.17
N ILE A 130 6.38 0.54 -5.57
CA ILE A 130 7.77 0.25 -5.98
C ILE A 130 8.33 -0.92 -5.19
N ILE A 131 8.23 -0.86 -3.86
CA ILE A 131 8.89 -1.82 -2.96
C ILE A 131 8.34 -3.23 -3.17
N TYR A 132 7.02 -3.40 -3.22
CA TYR A 132 6.43 -4.74 -3.34
C TYR A 132 6.76 -5.44 -4.66
N PRO A 133 6.56 -4.82 -5.84
CA PRO A 133 6.99 -5.42 -7.11
C PRO A 133 8.49 -5.75 -7.16
N THR A 134 9.33 -4.91 -6.54
CA THR A 134 10.77 -5.16 -6.47
C THR A 134 11.09 -6.42 -5.66
N VAL A 135 10.46 -6.58 -4.49
CA VAL A 135 10.63 -7.78 -3.64
C VAL A 135 10.07 -9.02 -4.33
N ILE A 136 8.91 -8.94 -4.99
CA ILE A 136 8.35 -10.03 -5.80
C ILE A 136 9.33 -10.42 -6.91
N GLY A 137 9.92 -9.43 -7.59
CA GLY A 137 10.93 -9.64 -8.63
C GLY A 137 12.17 -10.37 -8.10
N ALA A 138 12.64 -10.03 -6.90
CA ALA A 138 13.78 -10.70 -6.27
C ALA A 138 13.51 -12.18 -5.98
N TRP A 139 12.31 -12.52 -5.49
CA TRP A 139 11.92 -13.92 -5.28
C TRP A 139 11.66 -14.66 -6.60
N ALA A 140 11.10 -13.98 -7.61
CA ALA A 140 10.96 -14.52 -8.96
C ALA A 140 12.30 -14.83 -9.62
N TYR A 141 13.31 -13.98 -9.40
CA TYR A 141 14.68 -14.24 -9.83
C TYR A 141 15.22 -15.53 -9.21
N LEU A 142 15.10 -15.72 -7.90
CA LEU A 142 15.54 -16.96 -7.24
C LEU A 142 14.82 -18.20 -7.77
N THR A 143 13.51 -18.08 -8.00
CA THR A 143 12.69 -19.17 -8.55
C THR A 143 13.17 -19.54 -9.95
N ALA A 144 13.38 -18.53 -10.80
CA ALA A 144 13.84 -18.73 -12.17
C ALA A 144 15.28 -19.23 -12.24
N LEU A 145 16.14 -18.82 -11.30
CA LEU A 145 17.52 -19.32 -11.19
C LEU A 145 17.56 -20.83 -10.90
N GLY A 146 16.64 -21.31 -10.06
CA GLY A 146 16.46 -22.75 -9.82
C GLY A 146 16.06 -23.55 -11.06
N ILE A 147 15.38 -22.90 -12.01
CA ILE A 147 14.91 -23.52 -13.26
C ILE A 147 15.99 -23.44 -14.37
N SER A 148 16.72 -22.32 -14.46
CA SER A 148 17.54 -21.99 -15.64
C SER A 148 18.91 -22.69 -15.72
N ARG A 149 19.23 -23.60 -14.79
CA ARG A 149 20.46 -24.43 -14.76
C ARG A 149 21.75 -23.65 -15.08
N GLY A 150 21.88 -22.41 -14.57
CA GLY A 150 23.10 -21.61 -14.67
C GLY A 150 23.18 -20.58 -15.81
N ARG A 151 22.12 -20.38 -16.61
CA ARG A 151 22.06 -19.23 -17.54
C ARG A 151 21.43 -18.00 -16.84
N PRO A 152 22.15 -16.88 -16.63
CA PRO A 152 21.67 -15.76 -15.82
C PRO A 152 20.68 -14.83 -16.56
N LEU A 153 20.68 -14.82 -17.89
CA LEU A 153 19.82 -13.91 -18.66
C LEU A 153 18.32 -14.22 -18.49
N GLY A 154 17.94 -15.49 -18.46
CA GLY A 154 16.54 -15.91 -18.34
C GLY A 154 15.89 -15.42 -17.04
N PRO A 155 16.50 -15.70 -15.86
CA PRO A 155 16.00 -15.22 -14.58
C PRO A 155 15.84 -13.70 -14.47
N LEU A 156 16.76 -12.92 -15.05
CA LEU A 156 16.67 -11.46 -15.06
C LEU A 156 15.46 -10.96 -15.86
N ILE A 157 15.20 -11.56 -17.03
CA ILE A 157 14.05 -11.23 -17.87
C ILE A 157 12.74 -11.57 -17.12
N VAL A 158 12.67 -12.74 -16.49
CA VAL A 158 11.50 -13.16 -15.70
C VAL A 158 11.26 -12.18 -14.54
N ALA A 159 12.30 -11.87 -13.76
CA ALA A 159 12.21 -10.95 -12.64
C ALA A 159 11.75 -9.56 -13.08
N GLY A 160 12.35 -9.00 -14.13
CA GLY A 160 11.96 -7.70 -14.70
C GLY A 160 10.51 -7.71 -15.21
N GLY A 161 10.11 -8.76 -15.94
CA GLY A 161 8.74 -8.93 -16.42
C GLY A 161 7.73 -8.99 -15.28
N VAL A 162 8.02 -9.75 -14.22
CA VAL A 162 7.16 -9.84 -13.03
C VAL A 162 7.04 -8.49 -12.32
N VAL A 163 8.14 -7.73 -12.19
CA VAL A 163 8.10 -6.38 -11.60
C VAL A 163 7.20 -5.45 -12.41
N VAL A 164 7.35 -5.43 -13.74
CA VAL A 164 6.53 -4.58 -14.63
C VAL A 164 5.04 -4.96 -14.54
N VAL A 165 4.73 -6.26 -14.56
CA VAL A 165 3.35 -6.76 -14.45
C VAL A 165 2.76 -6.42 -13.08
N ALA A 166 3.48 -6.68 -11.99
CA ALA A 166 3.01 -6.39 -10.63
C ALA A 166 2.81 -4.88 -10.40
N PHE A 167 3.72 -4.05 -10.91
CA PHE A 167 3.59 -2.59 -10.88
C PHE A 167 2.36 -2.13 -11.68
N GLY A 168 2.20 -2.64 -12.91
CA GLY A 168 1.08 -2.30 -13.78
C GLY A 168 -0.28 -2.69 -13.18
N LEU A 169 -0.39 -3.90 -12.64
CA LEU A 169 -1.57 -4.38 -11.92
C LEU A 169 -1.86 -3.53 -10.69
N GLY A 170 -0.85 -3.23 -9.87
CA GLY A 170 -0.98 -2.35 -8.72
C GLY A 170 -1.53 -0.97 -9.08
N LYS A 171 -0.97 -0.35 -10.13
CA LYS A 171 -1.43 0.95 -10.63
C LYS A 171 -2.85 0.90 -11.18
N TYR A 172 -3.18 -0.16 -11.93
CA TYR A 172 -4.53 -0.37 -12.47
C TYR A 172 -5.57 -0.49 -11.35
N ILE A 173 -5.26 -1.29 -10.33
CA ILE A 173 -6.12 -1.49 -9.16
C ILE A 173 -6.28 -0.16 -8.39
N ASP A 174 -5.19 0.57 -8.12
CA ASP A 174 -5.26 1.86 -7.43
C ASP A 174 -6.15 2.88 -8.18
N ASN A 175 -6.00 2.96 -9.50
CA ASN A 175 -6.78 3.85 -10.35
C ASN A 175 -8.28 3.49 -10.36
N ARG A 176 -8.61 2.20 -10.44
CA ARG A 176 -10.01 1.73 -10.33
C ARG A 176 -10.62 2.15 -9.00
N HIS A 177 -9.89 2.03 -7.90
CA HIS A 177 -10.39 2.39 -6.58
C HIS A 177 -10.58 3.89 -6.40
N LYS A 178 -9.68 4.73 -6.92
CA LYS A 178 -9.86 6.18 -6.92
C LYS A 178 -11.18 6.58 -7.60
N ARG A 179 -11.50 5.97 -8.75
CA ARG A 179 -12.75 6.22 -9.47
C ARG A 179 -13.99 5.81 -8.68
N MET A 180 -13.97 4.63 -8.06
CA MET A 180 -15.10 4.16 -7.24
C MET A 180 -15.34 5.03 -6.01
N LEU A 181 -14.27 5.49 -5.35
CA LEU A 181 -14.39 6.37 -4.19
C LEU A 181 -14.96 7.73 -4.58
N GLN A 182 -14.50 8.32 -5.69
CA GLN A 182 -15.03 9.57 -6.21
C GLN A 182 -16.51 9.46 -6.56
N ALA A 183 -16.92 8.35 -7.20
CA ALA A 183 -18.33 8.10 -7.49
C ALA A 183 -19.19 8.04 -6.21
N LYS A 184 -18.74 7.29 -5.19
CA LYS A 184 -19.46 7.20 -3.91
C LYS A 184 -19.55 8.55 -3.19
N LEU A 185 -18.47 9.32 -3.17
CA LEU A 185 -18.46 10.64 -2.54
C LEU A 185 -19.38 11.62 -3.28
N ALA A 186 -19.44 11.55 -4.61
CA ALA A 186 -20.37 12.36 -5.40
C ALA A 186 -21.84 12.02 -5.09
N THR A 187 -22.17 10.73 -4.96
CA THR A 187 -23.52 10.29 -4.57
C THR A 187 -23.90 10.79 -3.17
N VAL A 188 -23.02 10.63 -2.19
CA VAL A 188 -23.27 11.12 -0.82
C VAL A 188 -23.39 12.64 -0.77
N ALA A 189 -22.56 13.37 -1.52
CA ALA A 189 -22.66 14.82 -1.59
C ALA A 189 -24.01 15.28 -2.18
N GLN A 190 -24.53 14.55 -3.16
CA GLN A 190 -25.85 14.82 -3.75
C GLN A 190 -26.98 14.53 -2.74
N GLU A 191 -26.92 13.42 -2.00
CA GLU A 191 -27.91 13.09 -0.96
C GLU A 191 -27.93 14.13 0.17
N VAL A 192 -26.76 14.59 0.62
CA VAL A 192 -26.65 15.60 1.67
C VAL A 192 -27.08 16.98 1.17
N GLY A 193 -26.79 17.33 -0.08
CA GLY A 193 -27.22 18.59 -0.69
C GLY A 193 -28.75 18.68 -0.86
N VAL A 194 -29.39 17.57 -1.21
CA VAL A 194 -30.87 17.48 -1.34
C VAL A 194 -31.58 17.48 0.02
N ALA A 195 -30.90 17.07 1.09
CA ALA A 195 -31.47 17.10 2.45
C ALA A 195 -31.33 18.48 3.15
N GLY A 196 -30.65 19.44 2.52
CA GLY A 196 -30.39 20.78 3.05
C GLY A 196 -31.19 21.91 2.41
N GLU A 197 -32.06 21.60 1.43
CA GLU A 197 -33.08 22.50 0.86
C GLU A 197 -34.46 22.18 1.45
#